data_AF-A0A0R0DQU2-F1
#
_entry.id   AF-A0A0R0DQU2-F1
#
_cell.length_a   1.000
_cell.length_b   1.000
_cell.length_c   1.000
_cell.angle_alpha   90.00
_cell.angle_beta   90.00
_cell.angle_gamma   90.00
#
_symmetry.space_group_name_H-M   'P 1'
#
loop_
_entity.id
_entity.type
_entity.pdbx_description
1 polymer ?
#
loop_
_entity_poly.entity_id
_entity_poly.type
_entity_poly.pdbx_seq_one_letter_code
_entity_poly.pdbx_strand_id
1 'polypeptide(L)'
;MIGWNAFALLAAITTAPPAVPPAPEQVMAIPAELRQQLQEQVVHGANASDKRLQLLVELVFQPRHPETPSLQYDTAATLTVAETWAQQRANCLSFTLLFVALAREAGLEAHMQEVGQVVGWYQEQGVIYNAGHVNVGLRVDGRRATLDLDQNVLYDRRGPQPISDQRALAHFYNNRGAELMATPDREGARAHLRMALQMDPHFAPAWNNLSVLETRAGDFDAAARALDNALQEDPMLASALSNTSALYHRIGREQQAARLAMRLQRVHARDPFYQFMQGVTAERRGDYAQAVVAYRHAIRLYGSAHQFHFGLARAYFLEGDNRRAMREMARARELGGTDPVRAVYQSKLDSLRRISARHASR
;
A
#
# COMPACT_ATOMS: atom_id res chain seq x y z
N MET A 1 -67.65 -7.36 -3.11
CA MET A 1 -66.85 -6.27 -2.51
C MET A 1 -66.03 -6.85 -1.38
N ILE A 2 -64.78 -7.26 -1.65
CA ILE A 2 -63.83 -7.75 -0.65
C ILE A 2 -62.56 -6.95 -0.88
N GLY A 3 -62.24 -6.07 0.07
CA GLY A 3 -61.07 -5.19 0.05
C GLY A 3 -59.79 -5.96 0.32
N TRP A 4 -58.72 -5.59 -0.37
CA TRP A 4 -57.36 -6.02 -0.08
C TRP A 4 -56.57 -4.81 0.37
N ASN A 5 -56.35 -4.72 1.69
CA ASN A 5 -55.44 -3.77 2.30
C ASN A 5 -54.00 -4.19 1.95
N ALA A 6 -53.31 -3.38 1.15
CA ALA A 6 -51.88 -3.51 0.94
C ALA A 6 -51.14 -2.91 2.14
N PHE A 7 -50.67 -3.76 3.04
CA PHE A 7 -49.67 -3.37 4.04
C PHE A 7 -48.31 -3.26 3.33
N ALA A 8 -47.83 -2.03 3.16
CA ALA A 8 -46.43 -1.77 2.83
C ALA A 8 -45.56 -2.09 4.06
N LEU A 9 -44.78 -3.17 4.00
CA LEU A 9 -43.70 -3.43 4.93
C LEU A 9 -42.59 -2.39 4.69
N LEU A 10 -42.57 -1.34 5.51
CA LEU A 10 -41.38 -0.52 5.72
C LEU A 10 -40.34 -1.40 6.43
N ALA A 11 -39.42 -1.98 5.66
CA ALA A 11 -38.21 -2.57 6.23
C ALA A 11 -37.44 -1.45 6.93
N ALA A 12 -37.43 -1.47 8.27
CA ALA A 12 -36.58 -0.60 9.06
C ALA A 12 -35.13 -0.88 8.67
N ILE A 13 -34.44 0.13 8.11
CA ILE A 13 -32.99 0.08 7.90
C ILE A 13 -32.38 0.13 9.30
N THR A 14 -32.16 -1.03 9.90
CA THR A 14 -31.42 -1.13 11.15
C THR A 14 -29.94 -0.88 10.82
N THR A 15 -29.45 0.33 11.09
CA THR A 15 -28.01 0.62 11.01
C THR A 15 -27.30 -0.15 12.12
N ALA A 16 -26.33 -0.99 11.76
CA ALA A 16 -25.46 -1.65 12.73
C ALA A 16 -24.78 -0.62 13.66
N PRO A 17 -24.48 -0.97 14.92
CA PRO A 17 -23.75 -0.07 15.82
C PRO A 17 -22.37 0.26 15.23
N PRO A 18 -21.80 1.43 15.58
CA PRO A 18 -20.52 1.85 15.05
C PRO A 18 -19.40 0.90 15.48
N ALA A 19 -18.49 0.61 14.57
CA ALA A 19 -17.32 -0.21 14.82
C ALA A 19 -16.40 0.49 15.82
N VAL A 20 -16.18 -0.15 16.96
CA VAL A 20 -15.31 0.34 18.02
C VAL A 20 -13.86 -0.05 17.70
N PRO A 21 -12.90 0.89 17.73
CA PRO A 21 -11.49 0.55 17.59
C PRO A 21 -11.05 -0.42 18.69
N PRO A 22 -10.32 -1.52 18.37
CA PRO A 22 -9.71 -2.36 19.40
C PRO A 22 -8.69 -1.53 20.19
N ALA A 23 -8.44 -1.90 21.45
CA ALA A 23 -7.41 -1.24 22.25
C ALA A 23 -6.00 -1.50 21.66
N PRO A 24 -5.03 -0.58 21.81
CA PRO A 24 -3.69 -0.72 21.23
C PRO A 24 -3.02 -2.06 21.52
N GLU A 25 -3.13 -2.52 22.76
CA GLU A 25 -2.58 -3.79 23.24
C GLU A 25 -3.20 -5.01 22.55
N GLN A 26 -4.44 -4.89 22.06
CA GLN A 26 -5.13 -5.98 21.36
C GLN A 26 -4.68 -6.13 19.91
N VAL A 27 -4.20 -5.05 19.28
CA VAL A 27 -3.85 -5.06 17.85
C VAL A 27 -2.73 -6.06 17.56
N MET A 28 -1.71 -6.10 18.41
CA MET A 28 -0.56 -7.00 18.30
C MET A 28 -0.59 -8.18 19.29
N ALA A 29 -1.68 -8.35 20.04
CA ALA A 29 -1.79 -9.44 21.00
C ALA A 29 -1.77 -10.81 20.30
N ILE A 30 -0.84 -11.66 20.71
CA ILE A 30 -0.76 -13.04 20.26
C ILE A 30 -1.74 -13.89 21.10
N PRO A 31 -2.72 -14.57 20.47
CA PRO A 31 -3.61 -15.51 21.16
C PRO A 31 -2.84 -16.59 21.93
N ALA A 32 -3.38 -17.09 23.04
CA ALA A 32 -2.69 -18.06 23.89
C ALA A 32 -2.33 -19.34 23.13
N GLU A 33 -3.24 -19.83 22.30
CA GLU A 33 -3.06 -21.05 21.50
C GLU A 33 -1.96 -20.86 20.44
N LEU A 34 -1.91 -19.67 19.81
CA LEU A 34 -0.86 -19.33 18.86
C LEU A 34 0.49 -19.19 19.56
N ARG A 35 0.53 -18.57 20.74
CA ARG A 35 1.76 -18.46 21.54
C ARG A 35 2.29 -19.85 21.89
N GLN A 36 1.42 -20.78 22.29
CA GLN A 36 1.83 -22.15 22.58
C GLN A 36 2.40 -22.85 21.34
N GLN A 37 1.71 -22.78 20.19
CA GLN A 37 2.19 -23.36 18.94
C GLN A 37 3.54 -22.78 18.51
N LEU A 38 3.72 -21.47 18.65
CA LEU A 38 4.98 -20.79 18.36
C LEU A 38 6.11 -21.32 19.25
N GLN A 39 5.87 -21.47 20.55
CA GLN A 39 6.88 -21.99 21.48
C GLN A 39 7.29 -23.42 21.12
N GLU A 40 6.32 -24.29 20.85
CA GLU A 40 6.56 -25.70 20.52
C GLU A 40 7.29 -25.88 19.18
N GLN A 41 6.85 -25.17 18.14
CA GLN A 41 7.31 -25.42 16.77
C GLN A 41 8.52 -24.57 16.36
N VAL A 42 8.66 -23.37 16.93
CA VAL A 42 9.69 -22.41 16.52
C VAL A 42 10.77 -22.27 17.58
N VAL A 43 10.40 -21.94 18.82
CA VAL A 43 11.37 -21.60 19.87
C VAL A 43 12.09 -22.83 20.42
N HIS A 44 11.34 -23.89 20.74
CA HIS A 44 11.93 -25.16 21.18
C HIS A 44 12.52 -25.97 20.01
N GLY A 45 12.03 -25.74 18.78
CA GLY A 45 12.51 -26.39 17.57
C GLY A 45 13.90 -25.97 17.13
N ALA A 46 14.42 -24.82 17.58
CA ALA A 46 15.73 -24.33 17.20
C ALA A 46 16.36 -23.34 18.19
N ASN A 47 17.67 -23.43 18.37
CA ASN A 47 18.46 -22.44 19.13
C ASN A 47 19.02 -21.31 18.24
N ALA A 48 19.23 -21.57 16.95
CA ALA A 48 19.80 -20.60 16.02
C ALA A 48 18.72 -19.70 15.41
N SER A 49 19.03 -18.41 15.28
CA SER A 49 18.09 -17.36 14.82
C SER A 49 17.61 -17.60 13.38
N ASP A 50 18.50 -18.07 12.51
CA ASP A 50 18.20 -18.40 11.12
C ASP A 50 17.17 -19.54 11.02
N LYS A 51 17.35 -20.59 11.81
CA LYS A 51 16.45 -21.73 11.84
C LYS A 51 15.11 -21.38 12.48
N ARG A 52 15.09 -20.55 13.51
CA ARG A 52 13.85 -19.97 14.05
C ARG A 52 13.09 -19.16 13.02
N LEU A 53 13.78 -18.32 12.24
CA LEU A 53 13.14 -17.57 11.16
C LEU A 53 12.53 -18.51 10.12
N GLN A 54 13.25 -19.56 9.73
CA GLN A 54 12.72 -20.56 8.80
C GLN A 54 11.45 -21.22 9.35
N LEU A 55 11.48 -21.73 10.58
CA LEU A 55 10.34 -22.38 11.23
C LEU A 55 9.16 -21.42 11.41
N LEU A 56 9.43 -20.13 11.67
CA LEU A 56 8.39 -19.11 11.75
C LEU A 56 7.71 -18.86 10.39
N VAL A 57 8.49 -18.77 9.30
CA VAL A 57 7.93 -18.65 7.95
C VAL A 57 7.09 -19.88 7.62
N GLU A 58 7.57 -21.07 7.96
CA GLU A 58 6.81 -22.31 7.80
C GLU A 58 5.49 -22.26 8.59
N LEU A 59 5.51 -21.90 9.88
CA LEU A 59 4.31 -21.77 10.71
C LEU A 59 3.27 -20.80 10.14
N VAL A 60 3.71 -19.63 9.65
CA VAL A 60 2.80 -18.59 9.13
C VAL A 60 2.15 -19.01 7.80
N PHE A 61 2.89 -19.72 6.94
CA PHE A 61 2.41 -20.12 5.62
C PHE A 61 1.96 -21.57 5.53
N GLN A 62 1.94 -22.32 6.64
CA GLN A 62 1.44 -23.69 6.67
C GLN A 62 -0.09 -23.70 6.49
N PRO A 63 -0.63 -24.51 5.55
CA PRO A 63 -2.07 -24.71 5.44
C PRO A 63 -2.65 -25.32 6.72
N ARG A 64 -3.75 -24.77 7.24
CA ARG A 64 -4.38 -25.26 8.48
C ARG A 64 -5.47 -26.29 8.27
N HIS A 65 -6.13 -26.25 7.12
CA HIS A 65 -7.01 -27.32 6.66
C HIS A 65 -6.54 -27.83 5.30
N PRO A 66 -6.70 -29.15 5.02
CA PRO A 66 -6.32 -29.73 3.73
C PRO A 66 -6.97 -29.05 2.51
N GLU A 67 -8.14 -28.43 2.72
CA GLU A 67 -8.96 -27.82 1.66
C GLU A 67 -8.87 -26.29 1.62
N THR A 68 -8.22 -25.64 2.59
CA THR A 68 -8.05 -24.18 2.58
C THR A 68 -6.59 -23.83 2.31
N PRO A 69 -6.30 -22.95 1.34
CA PRO A 69 -4.94 -22.47 1.14
C PRO A 69 -4.45 -21.75 2.41
N SER A 70 -3.12 -21.63 2.51
CA SER A 70 -2.46 -20.81 3.52
C SER A 70 -2.91 -19.34 3.46
N LEU A 71 -2.41 -18.51 4.38
CA LEU A 71 -2.77 -17.10 4.53
C LEU A 71 -3.06 -16.39 3.17
N GLN A 72 -4.32 -15.97 3.00
CA GLN A 72 -4.80 -15.37 1.76
C GLN A 72 -4.61 -13.86 1.78
N TYR A 73 -4.11 -13.31 0.66
CA TYR A 73 -4.01 -11.86 0.52
C TYR A 73 -5.39 -11.23 0.25
N ASP A 74 -5.76 -10.26 1.06
CA ASP A 74 -7.00 -9.49 0.92
C ASP A 74 -6.72 -8.02 1.24
N THR A 75 -6.85 -7.16 0.23
CA THR A 75 -6.58 -5.73 0.33
C THR A 75 -7.46 -5.00 1.36
N ALA A 76 -8.66 -5.51 1.65
CA ALA A 76 -9.60 -4.90 2.58
C ALA A 76 -9.55 -5.50 4.00
N ALA A 77 -8.62 -6.43 4.26
CA ALA A 77 -8.49 -7.11 5.55
C ALA A 77 -7.38 -6.48 6.40
N THR A 78 -7.55 -5.23 6.84
CA THR A 78 -6.76 -4.70 7.95
C THR A 78 -7.24 -5.38 9.24
N LEU A 79 -6.44 -6.23 9.87
CA LEU A 79 -6.85 -7.15 10.94
C LEU A 79 -5.80 -7.14 12.06
N THR A 80 -6.27 -7.32 13.30
CA THR A 80 -5.40 -7.58 14.45
C THR A 80 -4.70 -8.93 14.27
N VAL A 81 -3.64 -9.17 15.02
CA VAL A 81 -2.91 -10.45 15.02
C VAL A 81 -3.85 -11.64 15.26
N ALA A 82 -4.76 -11.52 16.23
CA ALA A 82 -5.74 -12.55 16.54
C ALA A 82 -6.73 -12.79 15.38
N GLU A 83 -7.27 -11.73 14.78
CA GLU A 83 -8.19 -11.83 13.65
C GLU A 83 -7.50 -12.39 12.41
N THR A 84 -6.29 -11.94 12.08
CA THR A 84 -5.50 -12.48 10.96
C THR A 84 -5.26 -13.97 11.15
N TRP A 85 -4.85 -14.38 12.36
CA TRP A 85 -4.62 -15.77 12.68
C TRP A 85 -5.90 -16.60 12.56
N ALA A 86 -7.04 -16.09 13.03
CA ALA A 86 -8.32 -16.81 12.97
C ALA A 86 -8.89 -16.90 11.55
N GLN A 87 -8.83 -15.81 10.78
CA GLN A 87 -9.51 -15.69 9.48
C GLN A 87 -8.67 -16.16 8.30
N GLN A 88 -7.36 -16.35 8.47
CA GLN A 88 -6.43 -16.69 7.38
C GLN A 88 -6.48 -15.69 6.22
N ARG A 89 -6.74 -14.42 6.51
CA ARG A 89 -6.74 -13.31 5.56
C ARG A 89 -5.87 -12.18 6.08
N ALA A 90 -5.13 -11.52 5.19
CA ALA A 90 -4.32 -10.36 5.53
C ALA A 90 -4.08 -9.46 4.32
N ASN A 91 -4.08 -8.14 4.55
CA ASN A 91 -3.31 -7.23 3.69
C ASN A 91 -1.86 -7.14 4.20
N CYS A 92 -1.03 -6.32 3.53
CA CYS A 92 0.38 -6.12 3.88
C CYS A 92 0.57 -5.70 5.35
N LEU A 93 -0.31 -4.84 5.87
CA LEU A 93 -0.23 -4.35 7.24
C LEU A 93 -0.54 -5.44 8.26
N SER A 94 -1.65 -6.15 8.09
CA SER A 94 -2.05 -7.25 8.99
C SER A 94 -1.02 -8.37 9.04
N PHE A 95 -0.47 -8.73 7.87
CA PHE A 95 0.63 -9.70 7.80
C PHE A 95 1.87 -9.19 8.52
N THR A 96 2.25 -7.94 8.30
CA THR A 96 3.43 -7.35 8.95
C THR A 96 3.26 -7.31 10.47
N LEU A 97 2.08 -6.96 10.97
CA LEU A 97 1.75 -7.00 12.41
C LEU A 97 1.87 -8.42 12.98
N LEU A 98 1.25 -9.40 12.32
CA LEU A 98 1.35 -10.82 12.69
C LEU A 98 2.80 -11.27 12.75
N PHE A 99 3.55 -11.06 11.68
CA PHE A 99 4.91 -11.56 11.58
C PHE A 99 5.84 -10.90 12.59
N VAL A 100 5.77 -9.57 12.77
CA VAL A 100 6.59 -8.86 13.76
C VAL A 100 6.26 -9.31 15.17
N ALA A 101 4.97 -9.47 15.52
CA ALA A 101 4.57 -9.95 16.84
C ALA A 101 5.16 -11.34 17.13
N LEU A 102 4.96 -12.29 16.21
CA LEU A 102 5.46 -13.66 16.37
C LEU A 102 6.99 -13.73 16.35
N ALA A 103 7.66 -12.96 15.49
CA ALA A 103 9.11 -12.92 15.43
C ALA A 103 9.71 -12.42 16.75
N ARG A 104 9.17 -11.33 17.31
CA ARG A 104 9.60 -10.80 18.61
C ARG A 104 9.35 -11.80 19.74
N GLU A 105 8.19 -12.45 19.77
CA GLU A 105 7.87 -13.51 20.75
C GLU A 105 8.82 -14.71 20.62
N ALA A 106 9.29 -15.03 19.42
CA ALA A 106 10.30 -16.07 19.16
C ALA A 106 11.75 -15.64 19.48
N GLY A 107 11.95 -14.41 19.97
CA GLY A 107 13.27 -13.84 20.30
C GLY A 107 14.06 -13.38 19.08
N LEU A 108 13.41 -13.16 17.94
CA LEU A 108 14.03 -12.58 16.75
C LEU A 108 13.92 -11.05 16.78
N GLU A 109 14.95 -10.38 16.26
CA GLU A 109 14.90 -8.94 16.09
C GLU A 109 14.11 -8.58 14.83
N ALA A 110 12.87 -8.14 15.05
CA ALA A 110 11.95 -7.72 14.02
C ALA A 110 11.34 -6.35 14.33
N HIS A 111 11.15 -5.55 13.29
CA HIS A 111 10.48 -4.25 13.37
C HIS A 111 9.68 -3.98 12.10
N MET A 112 8.68 -3.12 12.21
CA MET A 112 7.94 -2.66 11.05
C MET A 112 8.73 -1.59 10.31
N GLN A 113 8.57 -1.54 8.99
CA GLN A 113 9.15 -0.51 8.16
C GLN A 113 8.06 0.12 7.29
N GLU A 114 8.07 1.44 7.19
CA GLU A 114 7.35 2.15 6.16
C GLU A 114 8.10 2.05 4.84
N VAL A 115 7.37 1.80 3.78
CA VAL A 115 7.92 1.86 2.44
C VAL A 115 7.35 3.09 1.75
N GLY A 116 8.24 3.97 1.26
CA GLY A 116 7.85 4.98 0.28
C GLY A 116 7.31 4.27 -0.95
N GLN A 117 6.00 4.14 -1.06
CA GLN A 117 5.31 3.38 -2.10
C GLN A 117 4.30 4.20 -2.87
N VAL A 118 4.08 3.68 -4.07
CA VAL A 118 3.49 4.29 -5.25
C VAL A 118 2.13 3.65 -5.44
N VAL A 119 1.10 4.41 -5.11
CA VAL A 119 -0.26 4.23 -5.63
C VAL A 119 -1.06 3.06 -5.02
N GLY A 120 -1.80 3.42 -3.97
CA GLY A 120 -3.17 2.96 -3.75
C GLY A 120 -4.09 4.18 -3.67
N TRP A 121 -4.17 5.00 -4.73
CA TRP A 121 -5.19 6.04 -4.81
C TRP A 121 -6.54 5.35 -4.93
N TYR A 122 -7.26 5.25 -3.82
CA TYR A 122 -8.68 5.01 -3.92
C TYR A 122 -9.35 6.34 -4.25
N GLN A 123 -9.90 6.41 -5.45
CA GLN A 123 -10.66 7.55 -5.93
C GLN A 123 -12.14 7.20 -5.85
N GLU A 124 -12.86 7.89 -4.98
CA GLU A 124 -14.32 7.84 -4.96
C GLU A 124 -14.83 9.29 -4.95
N GLN A 125 -15.66 9.64 -5.95
CA GLN A 125 -16.27 10.98 -6.10
C GLN A 125 -15.27 12.16 -6.13
N GLY A 126 -14.05 11.94 -6.63
CA GLY A 126 -13.03 12.98 -6.75
C GLY A 126 -12.24 13.26 -5.47
N VAL A 127 -12.42 12.45 -4.42
CA VAL A 127 -11.70 12.57 -3.14
C VAL A 127 -10.76 11.39 -2.95
N ILE A 128 -9.56 11.65 -2.42
CA ILE A 128 -8.47 10.67 -2.29
C ILE A 128 -8.20 10.37 -0.82
N TYR A 129 -8.15 9.10 -0.46
CA TYR A 129 -7.58 8.66 0.82
C TYR A 129 -6.28 7.89 0.64
N ASN A 130 -5.46 7.88 1.71
CA ASN A 130 -4.13 7.27 1.71
C ASN A 130 -4.13 5.99 2.56
N ALA A 131 -3.67 4.89 1.96
CA ALA A 131 -3.21 3.69 2.65
C ALA A 131 -1.72 3.54 2.36
N GLY A 132 -0.88 3.63 3.40
CA GLY A 132 0.55 3.42 3.29
C GLY A 132 0.89 1.93 3.12
N HIS A 133 2.06 1.64 2.57
CA HIS A 133 2.61 0.29 2.53
C HIS A 133 3.65 0.09 3.63
N VAL A 134 3.58 -1.05 4.29
CA VAL A 134 4.53 -1.44 5.33
C VAL A 134 5.05 -2.85 5.08
N ASN A 135 6.24 -3.13 5.58
CA ASN A 135 6.82 -4.47 5.55
C ASN A 135 7.63 -4.77 6.81
N VAL A 136 8.17 -5.99 6.88
CA VAL A 136 8.93 -6.47 8.03
C VAL A 136 10.43 -6.25 7.77
N GLY A 137 11.10 -5.58 8.69
CA GLY A 137 12.56 -5.56 8.80
C GLY A 137 13.03 -6.58 9.83
N LEU A 138 14.07 -7.34 9.48
CA LEU A 138 14.65 -8.39 10.32
C LEU A 138 16.16 -8.19 10.47
N ARG A 139 16.70 -8.57 11.63
CA ARG A 139 18.14 -8.76 11.84
C ARG A 139 18.39 -10.18 12.33
N VAL A 140 19.12 -10.97 11.54
CA VAL A 140 19.42 -12.38 11.81
C VAL A 140 20.93 -12.56 11.65
N ASP A 141 21.61 -12.97 12.70
CA ASP A 141 23.06 -13.22 12.73
C ASP A 141 23.89 -12.05 12.15
N GLY A 142 23.49 -10.82 12.50
CA GLY A 142 24.14 -9.59 12.04
C GLY A 142 23.77 -9.16 10.60
N ARG A 143 22.97 -9.95 9.88
CA ARG A 143 22.50 -9.63 8.53
C ARG A 143 21.11 -9.01 8.58
N ARG A 144 20.89 -7.96 7.78
CA ARG A 144 19.56 -7.35 7.60
C ARG A 144 18.81 -8.08 6.50
N ALA A 145 17.53 -8.34 6.72
CA ALA A 145 16.60 -8.86 5.73
C ALA A 145 15.29 -8.07 5.78
N THR A 146 14.57 -8.08 4.66
CA THR A 146 13.22 -7.52 4.56
C THR A 146 12.29 -8.60 4.05
N LEU A 147 11.15 -8.76 4.73
CA LEU A 147 10.07 -9.63 4.30
C LEU A 147 8.87 -8.77 3.95
N ASP A 148 8.49 -8.81 2.67
CA ASP A 148 7.37 -8.06 2.12
C ASP A 148 6.39 -9.03 1.48
N LEU A 149 5.10 -8.82 1.72
CA LEU A 149 4.05 -9.65 1.15
C LEU A 149 3.70 -9.20 -0.28
N ASP A 150 3.94 -7.94 -0.63
CA ASP A 150 3.72 -7.42 -1.98
C ASP A 150 5.01 -7.47 -2.81
N GLN A 151 4.94 -8.22 -3.92
CA GLN A 151 6.07 -8.42 -4.83
C GLN A 151 6.22 -7.27 -5.85
N ASN A 152 5.25 -6.35 -5.92
CA ASN A 152 5.22 -5.25 -6.90
C ASN A 152 5.66 -3.89 -6.33
N VAL A 153 6.29 -3.92 -5.15
CA VAL A 153 6.67 -2.74 -4.38
C VAL A 153 7.88 -2.02 -5.01
N LEU A 154 7.64 -0.81 -5.52
CA LEU A 154 8.67 0.12 -6.01
C LEU A 154 9.38 0.94 -4.91
N TYR A 155 10.53 0.49 -4.42
CA TYR A 155 11.26 1.20 -3.37
C TYR A 155 11.85 2.54 -3.83
N ASP A 156 11.61 3.60 -3.05
CA ASP A 156 12.32 4.88 -3.20
C ASP A 156 13.82 4.76 -2.88
N ARG A 157 14.57 5.85 -3.09
CA ARG A 157 16.02 5.90 -2.83
C ARG A 157 16.41 5.62 -1.39
N ARG A 158 15.52 5.88 -0.43
CA ARG A 158 15.76 5.67 1.00
C ARG A 158 15.50 4.21 1.35
N GLY A 159 14.64 3.53 0.58
CA GLY A 159 14.20 2.17 0.87
C GLY A 159 13.33 2.12 2.14
N PRO A 160 12.98 0.92 2.62
CA PRO A 160 12.16 0.75 3.81
C PRO A 160 12.77 1.41 5.04
N GLN A 161 12.02 2.30 5.70
CA GLN A 161 12.44 3.00 6.90
C GLN A 161 11.81 2.35 8.13
N PRO A 162 12.59 1.98 9.17
CA PRO A 162 12.01 1.45 10.40
C PRO A 162 11.08 2.47 11.04
N ILE A 163 9.98 1.99 11.62
CA ILE A 163 9.00 2.80 12.33
C ILE A 163 8.77 2.28 13.76
N SER A 164 8.24 3.15 14.63
CA SER A 164 7.83 2.76 15.98
C SER A 164 6.53 1.96 15.97
N ASP A 165 6.28 1.22 17.05
CA ASP A 165 5.01 0.49 17.22
C ASP A 165 3.82 1.45 17.27
N GLN A 166 3.99 2.66 17.84
CA GLN A 166 2.97 3.72 17.81
C GLN A 166 2.63 4.13 16.37
N ARG A 167 3.64 4.33 15.53
CA ARG A 167 3.44 4.64 14.10
C ARG A 167 2.74 3.48 13.37
N ALA A 168 3.11 2.24 13.68
CA ALA A 168 2.44 1.06 13.12
C ALA A 168 0.96 0.97 13.52
N LEU A 169 0.63 1.26 14.79
CA LEU A 169 -0.74 1.33 15.25
C LEU A 169 -1.50 2.48 14.55
N ALA A 170 -0.85 3.61 14.30
CA ALA A 170 -1.44 4.70 13.51
C ALA A 170 -1.82 4.24 12.09
N HIS A 171 -0.96 3.48 11.41
CA HIS A 171 -1.32 2.82 10.13
C HIS A 171 -2.55 1.92 10.27
N PHE A 172 -2.58 1.07 11.30
CA PHE A 172 -3.67 0.11 11.54
C PHE A 172 -5.02 0.83 11.67
N TYR A 173 -5.09 1.80 12.57
CA TYR A 173 -6.32 2.55 12.80
C TYR A 173 -6.69 3.43 11.61
N ASN A 174 -5.72 4.01 10.90
CA ASN A 174 -5.98 4.78 9.70
C ASN A 174 -6.60 3.93 8.59
N ASN A 175 -6.07 2.73 8.35
CA ASN A 175 -6.58 1.83 7.32
C ASN A 175 -7.99 1.34 7.67
N ARG A 176 -8.24 0.94 8.92
CA ARG A 176 -9.59 0.60 9.40
C ARG A 176 -10.57 1.76 9.23
N GLY A 177 -10.13 2.97 9.59
CA GLY A 177 -10.93 4.17 9.40
C GLY A 177 -11.27 4.41 7.94
N ALA A 178 -10.30 4.25 7.04
CA ALA A 178 -10.50 4.39 5.60
C ALA A 178 -11.41 3.32 5.00
N GLU A 179 -11.31 2.06 5.45
CA GLU A 179 -12.20 0.97 5.07
C GLU A 179 -13.66 1.28 5.49
N LEU A 180 -13.85 1.77 6.71
CA LEU A 180 -15.18 2.14 7.22
C LEU A 180 -15.79 3.34 6.48
N MET A 181 -14.98 4.24 5.90
CA MET A 181 -15.49 5.33 5.06
C MET A 181 -16.22 4.84 3.80
N ALA A 182 -15.97 3.61 3.35
CA ALA A 182 -16.70 2.97 2.25
C ALA A 182 -18.02 2.33 2.70
N THR A 183 -18.34 2.41 4.00
CA THR A 183 -19.57 1.89 4.60
C THR A 183 -20.44 3.04 5.15
N PRO A 184 -21.70 2.78 5.55
CA PRO A 184 -22.51 3.78 6.25
C PRO A 184 -21.99 4.18 7.64
N ASP A 185 -21.00 3.46 8.20
CA ASP A 185 -20.50 3.65 9.57
C ASP A 185 -19.50 4.82 9.69
N ARG A 186 -20.04 6.03 9.63
CA ARG A 186 -19.26 7.27 9.75
C ARG A 186 -18.65 7.46 11.14
N GLU A 187 -19.36 7.08 12.20
CA GLU A 187 -18.87 7.26 13.56
C GLU A 187 -17.74 6.27 13.88
N GLY A 188 -17.85 5.02 13.43
CA GLY A 188 -16.75 4.05 13.51
C GLY A 188 -15.53 4.51 12.73
N ALA A 189 -15.71 5.02 11.50
CA ALA A 189 -14.61 5.59 10.72
C ALA A 189 -13.92 6.75 11.48
N ARG A 190 -14.69 7.67 12.05
CA ARG A 190 -14.17 8.80 12.83
C ARG A 190 -13.41 8.34 14.08
N ALA A 191 -13.95 7.36 14.80
CA ALA A 191 -13.33 6.80 15.99
C ALA A 191 -11.96 6.19 15.67
N HIS A 192 -11.85 5.41 14.60
CA HIS A 192 -10.59 4.83 14.15
C HIS A 192 -9.59 5.89 13.69
N LEU A 193 -10.01 6.88 12.90
CA LEU A 193 -9.11 7.96 12.47
C LEU A 193 -8.59 8.81 13.65
N ARG A 194 -9.43 9.08 14.65
CA ARG A 194 -9.00 9.73 15.89
C ARG A 194 -8.02 8.87 16.68
N MET A 195 -8.25 7.56 16.74
CA MET A 195 -7.33 6.63 17.40
C MET A 195 -5.97 6.62 16.69
N ALA A 196 -5.94 6.66 15.35
CA ALA A 196 -4.70 6.77 14.59
C ALA A 196 -3.89 8.02 15.00
N LEU A 197 -4.56 9.16 15.15
CA LEU A 197 -3.97 10.43 15.56
C LEU A 197 -3.58 10.47 17.05
N GLN A 198 -4.22 9.66 17.90
CA GLN A 198 -3.78 9.46 19.28
C GLN A 198 -2.50 8.63 19.36
N MET A 199 -2.35 7.64 18.47
CA MET A 199 -1.12 6.84 18.38
C MET A 199 0.03 7.64 17.80
N ASP A 200 -0.24 8.44 16.77
CA ASP A 200 0.74 9.36 16.19
C ASP A 200 0.08 10.66 15.68
N PRO A 201 0.22 11.77 16.43
CA PRO A 201 -0.31 13.08 16.02
C PRO A 201 0.33 13.63 14.73
N HIS A 202 1.52 13.15 14.36
CA HIS A 202 2.26 13.55 13.17
C HIS A 202 1.92 12.68 11.94
N PHE A 203 0.88 11.85 12.04
CA PHE A 203 0.48 10.97 10.94
C PHE A 203 -0.42 11.70 9.92
N ALA A 204 0.22 12.44 9.01
CA ALA A 204 -0.44 13.21 7.96
C ALA A 204 -1.52 12.43 7.16
N PRO A 205 -1.35 11.13 6.82
CA PRO A 205 -2.41 10.32 6.20
C PRO A 205 -3.72 10.27 6.98
N ALA A 206 -3.67 10.15 8.31
CA ALA A 206 -4.87 10.11 9.15
C ALA A 206 -5.58 11.45 9.20
N TRP A 207 -4.84 12.57 9.25
CA TRP A 207 -5.41 13.91 9.10
C TRP A 207 -6.10 14.09 7.74
N ASN A 208 -5.45 13.64 6.65
CA ASN A 208 -6.06 13.66 5.32
C ASN A 208 -7.35 12.83 5.29
N ASN A 209 -7.34 11.61 5.78
CA ASN A 209 -8.51 10.72 5.75
C ASN A 209 -9.65 11.25 6.64
N LEU A 210 -9.34 11.89 7.77
CA LEU A 210 -10.33 12.59 8.59
C LEU A 210 -10.99 13.73 7.81
N SER A 211 -10.22 14.50 7.05
CA SER A 211 -10.79 15.56 6.22
C SER A 211 -11.75 15.04 5.14
N VAL A 212 -11.45 13.87 4.57
CA VAL A 212 -12.31 13.20 3.59
C VAL A 212 -13.64 12.83 4.23
N LEU A 213 -13.59 12.23 5.42
CA LEU A 213 -14.78 11.86 6.19
C LEU A 213 -15.65 13.09 6.49
N GLU A 214 -15.06 14.18 7.00
CA GLU A 214 -15.81 15.39 7.33
C GLU A 214 -16.35 16.11 6.08
N THR A 215 -15.61 16.09 4.96
CA THR A 215 -16.09 16.61 3.67
C THR A 215 -17.32 15.84 3.17
N ARG A 216 -17.35 14.51 3.37
CA ARG A 216 -18.51 13.65 3.05
C ARG A 216 -19.69 13.90 4.00
N ALA A 217 -19.41 14.29 5.25
CA ALA A 217 -20.41 14.68 6.24
C ALA A 217 -20.98 16.10 6.00
N GLY A 218 -20.29 16.93 5.21
CA GLY A 218 -20.66 18.32 4.93
C GLY A 218 -20.09 19.34 5.92
N ASP A 219 -19.26 18.90 6.88
CA ASP A 219 -18.54 19.79 7.80
C ASP A 219 -17.23 20.26 7.16
N PHE A 220 -17.34 21.28 6.30
CA PHE A 220 -16.21 21.83 5.57
C PHE A 220 -15.19 22.55 6.46
N ASP A 221 -15.61 23.06 7.61
CA ASP A 221 -14.70 23.71 8.56
C ASP A 221 -13.82 22.69 9.27
N ALA A 222 -14.39 21.56 9.71
CA ALA A 222 -13.62 20.45 10.26
C ALA A 222 -12.71 19.83 9.20
N ALA A 223 -13.20 19.67 7.96
CA ALA A 223 -12.38 19.18 6.86
C ALA A 223 -11.17 20.10 6.57
N ALA A 224 -11.38 21.41 6.54
CA ALA A 224 -10.31 22.38 6.31
C ALA A 224 -9.24 22.32 7.40
N ARG A 225 -9.64 22.28 8.69
CA ARG A 225 -8.69 22.14 9.81
C ARG A 225 -7.87 20.85 9.72
N ALA A 226 -8.52 19.74 9.37
CA ALA A 226 -7.84 18.46 9.21
C ALA A 226 -6.84 18.48 8.04
N LEU A 227 -7.17 19.15 6.92
CA LEU A 227 -6.24 19.31 5.80
C LEU A 227 -5.08 20.25 6.10
N ASP A 228 -5.32 21.31 6.86
CA ASP A 228 -4.27 22.23 7.32
C ASP A 228 -3.26 21.46 8.21
N ASN A 229 -3.75 20.63 9.14
CA ASN A 229 -2.89 19.73 9.91
C ASN A 229 -2.14 18.73 9.01
N ALA A 230 -2.82 18.10 8.05
CA ALA A 230 -2.17 17.16 7.14
C ALA A 230 -1.00 17.81 6.35
N LEU A 231 -1.19 19.04 5.87
CA LEU A 231 -0.18 19.79 5.13
C LEU A 231 0.88 20.46 6.00
N GLN A 232 0.61 20.63 7.30
CA GLN A 232 1.61 21.02 8.29
C GLN A 232 2.58 19.86 8.56
N GLU A 233 2.04 18.66 8.74
CA GLU A 233 2.83 17.44 9.00
C GLU A 233 3.58 16.94 7.76
N ASP A 234 2.92 16.91 6.59
CA ASP A 234 3.57 16.63 5.32
C ASP A 234 3.17 17.66 4.25
N PRO A 235 4.01 18.70 4.06
CA PRO A 235 3.75 19.74 3.08
C PRO A 235 3.79 19.24 1.62
N MET A 236 4.29 18.04 1.35
CA MET A 236 4.35 17.46 0.01
C MET A 236 3.33 16.33 -0.20
N LEU A 237 2.46 16.08 0.79
CA LEU A 237 1.45 15.03 0.70
C LEU A 237 0.46 15.32 -0.44
N ALA A 238 0.64 14.60 -1.55
CA ALA A 238 -0.10 14.84 -2.78
C ALA A 238 -1.62 14.66 -2.61
N SER A 239 -2.06 13.71 -1.78
CA SER A 239 -3.49 13.51 -1.46
C SER A 239 -4.07 14.71 -0.70
N ALA A 240 -3.36 15.22 0.31
CA ALA A 240 -3.80 16.40 1.06
C ALA A 240 -3.81 17.65 0.17
N LEU A 241 -2.80 17.85 -0.68
CA LEU A 241 -2.79 18.96 -1.65
C LEU A 241 -3.99 18.89 -2.61
N SER A 242 -4.29 17.71 -3.13
CA SER A 242 -5.43 17.47 -4.01
C SER A 242 -6.77 17.73 -3.31
N ASN A 243 -6.95 17.15 -2.11
CA ASN A 243 -8.18 17.28 -1.34
C ASN A 243 -8.41 18.71 -0.86
N THR A 244 -7.36 19.43 -0.46
CA THR A 244 -7.44 20.86 -0.10
C THR A 244 -7.83 21.71 -1.30
N SER A 245 -7.23 21.45 -2.47
CA SER A 245 -7.61 22.13 -3.70
C SER A 245 -9.09 21.89 -4.04
N ALA A 246 -9.55 20.64 -3.96
CA ALA A 246 -10.94 20.27 -4.24
C ALA A 246 -11.93 20.89 -3.24
N LEU A 247 -11.59 20.88 -1.95
CA LEU A 247 -12.40 21.52 -0.91
C LEU A 247 -12.51 23.03 -1.15
N TYR A 248 -11.39 23.70 -1.46
CA TYR A 248 -11.37 25.13 -1.72
C TYR A 248 -12.18 25.52 -2.97
N HIS A 249 -12.16 24.73 -4.05
CA HIS A 249 -13.09 24.90 -5.16
C HIS A 249 -14.54 24.81 -4.69
N ARG A 250 -14.88 23.78 -3.89
CA ARG A 250 -16.24 23.56 -3.41
C ARG A 250 -16.78 24.72 -2.56
N ILE A 251 -15.93 25.42 -1.82
CA ILE A 251 -16.29 26.57 -0.98
C ILE A 251 -15.99 27.93 -1.64
N GLY A 252 -15.75 27.97 -2.95
CA GLY A 252 -15.58 29.21 -3.72
C GLY A 252 -14.24 29.93 -3.54
N ARG A 253 -13.22 29.28 -2.96
CA ARG A 253 -11.87 29.81 -2.72
C ARG A 253 -10.93 29.50 -3.88
N GLU A 254 -11.32 29.92 -5.09
CA GLU A 254 -10.66 29.58 -6.35
C GLU A 254 -9.16 29.93 -6.40
N GLN A 255 -8.77 31.11 -5.90
CA GLN A 255 -7.35 31.51 -5.91
C GLN A 255 -6.48 30.62 -5.03
N GLN A 256 -7.00 30.15 -3.89
CA GLN A 256 -6.25 29.28 -2.98
C GLN A 256 -6.16 27.86 -3.56
N ALA A 257 -7.24 27.38 -4.17
CA ALA A 257 -7.26 26.10 -4.89
C ALA A 257 -6.21 26.09 -6.01
N ALA A 258 -6.16 27.13 -6.84
CA ALA A 258 -5.16 27.24 -7.92
C ALA A 258 -3.70 27.19 -7.41
N ARG A 259 -3.40 27.81 -6.27
CA ARG A 259 -2.06 27.75 -5.64
C ARG A 259 -1.70 26.32 -5.21
N LEU A 260 -2.66 25.59 -4.64
CA LEU A 260 -2.47 24.21 -4.21
C LEU A 260 -2.31 23.27 -5.42
N ALA A 261 -3.11 23.46 -6.48
CA ALA A 261 -2.96 22.72 -7.73
C ALA A 261 -1.57 22.92 -8.35
N MET A 262 -1.05 24.15 -8.39
CA MET A 262 0.33 24.43 -8.85
C MET A 262 1.40 23.76 -7.97
N ARG A 263 1.15 23.64 -6.66
CA ARG A 263 2.05 22.93 -5.75
C ARG A 263 2.00 21.42 -5.99
N LEU A 264 0.82 20.84 -6.15
CA LEU A 264 0.61 19.45 -6.49
C LEU A 264 1.31 19.08 -7.81
N GLN A 265 1.18 19.92 -8.84
CA GLN A 265 1.89 19.72 -10.11
C GLN A 265 3.41 19.69 -9.93
N ARG A 266 3.97 20.55 -9.06
CA ARG A 266 5.41 20.55 -8.75
C ARG A 266 5.85 19.29 -7.99
N VAL A 267 5.00 18.77 -7.09
CA VAL A 267 5.25 17.49 -6.41
C VAL A 267 5.26 16.36 -7.43
N HIS A 268 4.20 16.23 -8.23
CA HIS A 268 4.08 15.22 -9.29
C HIS A 268 5.21 15.28 -10.32
N ALA A 269 5.65 16.47 -10.72
CA ALA A 269 6.75 16.64 -11.66
C ALA A 269 8.11 16.18 -11.11
N ARG A 270 8.26 16.09 -9.79
CA ARG A 270 9.50 15.65 -9.11
C ARG A 270 9.39 14.24 -8.54
N ASP A 271 8.22 13.64 -8.58
CA ASP A 271 7.99 12.27 -8.14
C ASP A 271 8.28 11.29 -9.29
N PRO A 272 9.40 10.54 -9.25
CA PRO A 272 9.73 9.56 -10.29
C PRO A 272 8.64 8.52 -10.50
N PHE A 273 7.92 8.18 -9.44
CA PHE A 273 6.94 7.12 -9.46
C PHE A 273 5.60 7.57 -10.01
N TYR A 274 5.19 8.80 -9.69
CA TYR A 274 4.08 9.44 -10.39
C TYR A 274 4.34 9.45 -11.91
N GLN A 275 5.54 9.86 -12.33
CA GLN A 275 5.92 9.84 -13.76
C GLN A 275 5.90 8.43 -14.36
N PHE A 276 6.37 7.42 -13.63
CA PHE A 276 6.28 6.04 -14.06
C PHE A 276 4.83 5.60 -14.26
N MET A 277 3.94 5.94 -13.33
CA MET A 277 2.52 5.60 -13.40
C MET A 277 1.76 6.34 -14.50
N GLN A 278 2.19 7.55 -14.86
CA GLN A 278 1.73 8.21 -16.09
C GLN A 278 2.12 7.40 -17.33
N GLY A 279 3.35 6.85 -17.35
CA GLY A 279 3.80 5.95 -18.42
C GLY A 279 2.95 4.68 -18.52
N VAL A 280 2.69 4.02 -17.40
CA VAL A 280 1.82 2.82 -17.33
C VAL A 280 0.40 3.15 -17.82
N THR A 281 -0.12 4.32 -17.45
CA THR A 281 -1.47 4.74 -17.85
C THR A 281 -1.57 5.03 -19.34
N ALA A 282 -0.59 5.75 -19.90
CA ALA A 282 -0.50 6.01 -21.34
C ALA A 282 -0.38 4.71 -22.14
N GLU A 283 0.45 3.78 -21.67
CA GLU A 283 0.64 2.47 -22.28
C GLU A 283 -0.67 1.65 -22.30
N ARG A 284 -1.42 1.60 -21.19
CA ARG A 284 -2.73 0.92 -21.15
C ARG A 284 -3.75 1.52 -22.13
N ARG A 285 -3.61 2.80 -22.47
CA ARG A 285 -4.44 3.48 -23.48
C ARG A 285 -3.93 3.29 -24.90
N GLY A 286 -2.81 2.58 -25.10
CA GLY A 286 -2.16 2.40 -26.40
C GLY A 286 -1.35 3.61 -26.87
N ASP A 287 -1.20 4.66 -26.05
CA ASP A 287 -0.39 5.84 -26.38
C ASP A 287 1.07 5.59 -25.97
N TYR A 288 1.77 4.81 -26.78
CA TYR A 288 3.15 4.41 -26.50
C TYR A 288 4.13 5.59 -26.57
N ALA A 289 3.83 6.62 -27.37
CA ALA A 289 4.66 7.81 -27.47
C ALA A 289 4.65 8.61 -26.16
N GLN A 290 3.47 8.83 -25.57
CA GLN A 290 3.39 9.44 -24.24
C GLN A 290 3.99 8.55 -23.17
N ALA A 291 3.82 7.23 -23.27
CA ALA A 291 4.44 6.29 -22.33
C ALA A 291 5.97 6.42 -22.31
N VAL A 292 6.61 6.51 -23.49
CA VAL A 292 8.06 6.74 -23.62
C VAL A 292 8.47 8.04 -22.96
N VAL A 293 7.75 9.14 -23.17
CA VAL A 293 8.08 10.45 -22.55
C VAL A 293 8.03 10.35 -21.02
N ALA A 294 6.97 9.76 -20.48
CA ALA A 294 6.76 9.62 -19.04
C ALA A 294 7.78 8.69 -18.39
N TYR A 295 8.05 7.52 -18.98
CA TYR A 295 9.07 6.59 -18.48
C TYR A 295 10.48 7.20 -18.53
N ARG A 296 10.83 7.94 -19.60
CA ARG A 296 12.12 8.66 -19.64
C ARG A 296 12.20 9.73 -18.56
N HIS A 297 11.10 10.40 -18.23
CA HIS A 297 11.07 11.36 -17.13
C HIS A 297 11.30 10.66 -15.79
N ALA A 298 10.61 9.55 -15.53
CA ALA A 298 10.82 8.73 -14.34
C ALA A 298 12.29 8.29 -14.19
N ILE A 299 12.92 7.81 -15.28
CA ILE A 299 14.33 7.40 -15.31
C ILE A 299 15.28 8.58 -15.03
N ARG A 300 14.99 9.79 -15.54
CA ARG A 300 15.79 10.99 -15.22
C ARG A 300 15.75 11.32 -13.73
N LEU A 301 14.58 11.17 -13.10
CA LEU A 301 14.40 11.44 -11.68
C LEU A 301 15.00 10.33 -10.81
N TYR A 302 14.88 9.07 -11.22
CA TYR A 302 15.36 7.89 -10.50
C TYR A 302 15.73 6.73 -11.45
N GLY A 303 16.96 6.75 -11.95
CA GLY A 303 17.44 5.83 -12.99
C GLY A 303 17.94 4.46 -12.52
N SER A 304 17.84 4.13 -11.22
CA SER A 304 18.24 2.81 -10.70
C SER A 304 17.07 1.85 -10.52
N ALA A 305 15.82 2.32 -10.68
CA ALA A 305 14.65 1.44 -10.69
C ALA A 305 14.59 0.64 -11.99
N HIS A 306 14.90 -0.66 -11.93
CA HIS A 306 14.87 -1.53 -13.10
C HIS A 306 13.47 -1.62 -13.73
N GLN A 307 12.41 -1.46 -12.94
CA GLN A 307 11.03 -1.45 -13.39
C GLN A 307 10.75 -0.31 -14.38
N PHE A 308 11.41 0.84 -14.22
CA PHE A 308 11.25 1.98 -15.13
C PHE A 308 11.86 1.69 -16.49
N HIS A 309 13.06 1.12 -16.51
CA HIS A 309 13.72 0.66 -17.73
C HIS A 309 12.93 -0.46 -18.41
N PHE A 310 12.35 -1.37 -17.64
CA PHE A 310 11.47 -2.41 -18.18
C PHE A 310 10.20 -1.82 -18.81
N GLY A 311 9.55 -0.85 -18.16
CA GLY A 311 8.41 -0.12 -18.72
C GLY A 311 8.77 0.59 -20.03
N LEU A 312 9.92 1.29 -20.06
CA LEU A 312 10.41 1.96 -21.27
C LEU A 312 10.74 0.97 -22.39
N ALA A 313 11.37 -0.16 -22.07
CA ALA A 313 11.67 -1.21 -23.04
C ALA A 313 10.40 -1.76 -23.69
N ARG A 314 9.35 -1.96 -22.89
CA ARG A 314 8.04 -2.44 -23.35
C ARG A 314 7.36 -1.41 -24.24
N ALA A 315 7.36 -0.13 -23.86
CA ALA A 315 6.81 0.93 -24.69
C ALA A 315 7.53 1.03 -26.05
N TYR A 316 8.87 0.97 -26.08
CA TYR A 316 9.62 0.97 -27.35
C TYR A 316 9.33 -0.25 -28.21
N PHE A 317 9.16 -1.43 -27.61
CA PHE A 317 8.77 -2.63 -28.35
C PHE A 317 7.39 -2.46 -29.00
N LEU A 318 6.44 -1.88 -28.28
CA LEU A 318 5.08 -1.62 -28.77
C LEU A 318 5.03 -0.50 -29.83
N GLU A 319 5.98 0.44 -29.82
CA GLU A 319 6.21 1.39 -30.93
C GLU A 319 6.92 0.75 -32.15
N GLY A 320 7.39 -0.50 -32.03
CA GLY A 320 8.16 -1.19 -33.07
C GLY A 320 9.66 -0.87 -33.07
N ASP A 321 10.17 -0.08 -32.12
CA ASP A 321 11.60 0.20 -31.98
C ASP A 321 12.31 -0.88 -31.13
N ASN A 322 12.47 -2.06 -31.74
CA ASN A 322 13.13 -3.21 -31.11
C ASN A 322 14.56 -2.89 -30.66
N ARG A 323 15.25 -1.99 -31.36
CA ARG A 323 16.63 -1.62 -31.04
C ARG A 323 16.71 -0.86 -29.71
N ARG A 324 15.83 0.13 -29.51
CA ARG A 324 15.71 0.84 -28.23
C ARG A 324 15.16 -0.07 -27.14
N ALA A 325 14.18 -0.91 -27.45
CA ALA A 325 13.64 -1.89 -26.50
C ALA A 325 14.72 -2.81 -25.91
N MET A 326 15.60 -3.37 -26.76
CA MET A 326 16.69 -4.23 -26.30
C MET A 326 17.69 -3.51 -25.37
N ARG A 327 18.00 -2.23 -25.63
CA ARG A 327 18.90 -1.46 -24.77
C ARG A 327 18.33 -1.27 -23.38
N GLU A 328 17.07 -0.85 -23.30
CA GLU A 328 16.41 -0.61 -22.01
C GLU A 328 16.15 -1.93 -21.26
N MET A 329 15.86 -3.02 -21.97
CA MET A 329 15.75 -4.35 -21.36
C MET A 329 17.08 -4.83 -20.77
N ALA A 330 18.20 -4.58 -21.47
CA ALA A 330 19.52 -4.89 -20.94
C ALA A 330 19.84 -4.07 -19.67
N ARG A 331 19.41 -2.80 -19.63
CA ARG A 331 19.56 -1.95 -18.45
C ARG A 331 18.69 -2.42 -17.28
N ALA A 332 17.44 -2.82 -17.55
CA ALA A 332 16.56 -3.43 -16.55
C ALA A 332 17.18 -4.71 -15.96
N ARG A 333 17.80 -5.55 -16.80
CA ARG A 333 18.53 -6.74 -16.36
C ARG A 333 19.72 -6.38 -15.47
N GLU A 334 20.52 -5.40 -15.84
CA GLU A 334 21.69 -4.96 -15.06
C GLU A 334 21.28 -4.47 -13.67
N LEU A 335 20.18 -3.70 -13.60
CA LEU A 335 19.65 -3.12 -12.37
C LEU A 335 18.79 -4.08 -11.54
N GLY A 336 18.33 -5.19 -12.11
CA GLY A 336 17.57 -6.23 -11.39
C GLY A 336 18.45 -6.85 -10.31
N GLY A 337 18.26 -6.44 -9.05
CA GLY A 337 19.22 -6.74 -7.96
C GLY A 337 19.41 -8.23 -7.64
N THR A 338 18.45 -9.09 -7.99
CA THR A 338 18.46 -10.53 -7.69
C THR A 338 18.54 -11.39 -8.95
N ASP A 339 19.18 -12.54 -8.89
CA ASP A 339 19.33 -13.46 -10.03
C ASP A 339 18.00 -13.88 -10.69
N PRO A 340 16.90 -14.17 -9.95
CA PRO A 340 15.60 -14.45 -10.57
C PRO A 340 15.09 -13.30 -11.44
N VAL A 341 15.16 -12.06 -10.94
CA VAL A 341 14.76 -10.85 -11.70
C VAL A 341 15.63 -10.69 -12.95
N ARG A 342 16.95 -10.90 -12.85
CA ARG A 342 17.86 -10.85 -14.01
C ARG A 342 17.51 -11.92 -15.04
N ALA A 343 17.20 -13.14 -14.61
CA ALA A 343 16.83 -14.24 -15.49
C ALA A 343 15.53 -13.94 -16.27
N VAL A 344 14.53 -13.33 -15.61
CA VAL A 344 13.29 -12.89 -16.27
C VAL A 344 13.60 -11.88 -17.39
N TYR A 345 14.42 -10.86 -17.12
CA TYR A 345 14.78 -9.88 -18.14
C TYR A 345 15.68 -10.46 -19.24
N GLN A 346 16.54 -11.42 -18.91
CA GLN A 346 17.35 -12.14 -19.89
C GLN A 346 16.48 -12.89 -20.91
N SER A 347 15.49 -13.65 -20.43
CA SER A 347 14.56 -14.38 -21.31
C SER A 347 13.78 -13.44 -22.25
N LYS A 348 13.33 -12.29 -21.74
CA LYS A 348 12.67 -11.26 -22.55
C LYS A 348 13.62 -10.66 -23.59
N LEU A 349 14.86 -10.36 -23.22
CA LEU A 349 15.88 -9.84 -24.13
C LEU A 349 16.19 -10.83 -25.28
N ASP A 350 16.30 -12.12 -24.97
CA ASP A 350 16.55 -13.15 -25.99
C ASP A 350 15.37 -13.30 -26.96
N SER A 351 14.15 -13.10 -26.47
CA SER A 351 12.95 -13.07 -27.31
C SER A 351 12.95 -11.88 -28.28
N LEU A 352 13.32 -10.68 -27.81
CA LEU A 352 13.45 -9.49 -28.65
C LEU A 352 14.52 -9.64 -29.74
N ARG A 353 15.65 -10.29 -29.41
CA ARG A 353 16.72 -10.60 -30.38
C ARG A 353 16.21 -11.49 -31.51
N ARG A 354 15.47 -12.56 -31.18
CA ARG A 354 14.88 -13.47 -32.18
C ARG A 354 13.89 -12.76 -33.10
N ILE A 355 13.02 -11.90 -32.55
CA ILE A 355 12.05 -11.12 -33.33
C ILE A 355 12.78 -10.19 -34.31
N SER A 356 13.80 -9.46 -33.82
CA SER A 356 14.58 -8.53 -34.63
C SER A 356 15.32 -9.23 -35.78
N ALA A 357 15.91 -10.40 -35.53
CA ALA A 357 16.60 -11.18 -36.56
C ALA A 357 15.65 -11.64 -37.68
N ARG A 358 14.42 -12.06 -37.34
CA ARG A 358 13.40 -12.48 -38.33
C ARG A 358 12.91 -11.32 -39.21
N HIS A 359 12.89 -10.10 -38.67
CA HIS A 359 12.50 -8.91 -39.42
C HIS A 359 13.62 -8.42 -40.34
N ALA A 360 14.89 -8.64 -39.98
CA ALA A 360 16.03 -8.27 -40.82
C ALA A 360 16.28 -9.25 -41.98
N SER A 361 15.72 -10.47 -41.92
CA SER A 361 15.84 -11.51 -42.95
C SER A 361 14.66 -11.52 -43.95
N ARG A 362 13.73 -10.57 -43.85
CA ARG A 362 12.63 -10.32 -44.79
C ARG A 362 12.90 -8.99 -45.48
#